data_AF-A0A939NCY3-F1
#
_entry.id   AF-A0A939NCY3-F1
#
_cell.length_a   1.000
_cell.length_b   1.000
_cell.length_c   1.000
_cell.angle_alpha   90.00
_cell.angle_beta   90.00
_cell.angle_gamma   90.00
#
_symmetry.space_group_name_H-M   'P 1'
#
loop_
_entity.id
_entity.type
_entity.pdbx_description
1 polymer ?
#
loop_
_entity_poly.entity_id
_entity_poly.type
_entity_poly.pdbx_seq_one_letter_code
_entity_poly.pdbx_strand_id
1 'polypeptide(L)' 'MKLSIYNRINMPEIRIVATVIAKDNEVEFVKAATKSIVEPSNRDEGCLQYELHQDNANPNILFSLKFGRIRSH' A
#
# COMPACT_ATOMS: atom_id res chain seq x y z
N MET A 1 -22.75 33.47 -18.28
CA MET A 1 -22.85 32.30 -17.38
C MET A 1 -21.85 31.26 -17.89
N LYS A 2 -20.65 31.19 -17.29
CA LYS A 2 -19.52 30.40 -17.82
C LYS A 2 -19.59 28.99 -17.22
N LEU A 3 -19.83 28.00 -18.06
CA LEU A 3 -19.80 26.58 -17.70
C LEU A 3 -18.33 26.18 -17.52
N SER A 4 -17.86 26.07 -16.28
CA SER A 4 -16.54 25.48 -16.00
C SER A 4 -16.67 23.97 -16.07
N ILE A 5 -16.44 23.43 -17.25
CA ILE A 5 -16.18 22.00 -17.47
C ILE A 5 -15.08 21.55 -16.49
N TYR A 6 -15.44 20.69 -15.56
CA TYR A 6 -14.53 20.10 -14.58
C TYR A 6 -13.60 19.16 -15.34
N ASN A 7 -12.45 19.66 -15.77
CA ASN A 7 -11.41 18.82 -16.37
C ASN A 7 -10.84 17.92 -15.27
N ARG A 8 -11.47 16.77 -15.05
CA ARG A 8 -10.96 15.74 -14.14
C ARG A 8 -9.76 15.10 -14.83
N ILE A 9 -8.58 15.69 -14.66
CA ILE A 9 -7.35 14.99 -14.97
C ILE A 9 -7.28 13.83 -13.97
N ASN A 10 -7.62 12.62 -14.43
CA ASN A 10 -7.31 11.41 -13.68
C ASN A 10 -5.79 11.30 -13.64
N MET A 11 -5.17 11.68 -12.53
CA MET A 11 -3.76 11.38 -12.31
C MET A 11 -3.58 9.85 -12.36
N PRO A 12 -2.61 9.34 -13.12
CA PRO A 12 -2.39 7.90 -13.22
C PRO A 12 -2.02 7.33 -11.85
N GLU A 13 -2.71 6.27 -11.45
CA GLU A 13 -2.51 5.57 -10.18
C GLU A 13 -1.79 4.25 -10.40
N ILE A 14 -1.01 3.82 -9.41
CA ILE A 14 -0.37 2.51 -9.35
C ILE A 14 -0.88 1.72 -8.15
N ARG A 15 -1.05 0.41 -8.34
CA ARG A 15 -1.41 -0.55 -7.30
C ARG A 15 -0.34 -1.63 -7.22
N ILE A 16 0.18 -1.87 -6.02
CA ILE A 16 1.24 -2.84 -5.77
C ILE A 16 0.76 -3.80 -4.69
N VAL A 17 0.93 -5.10 -4.96
CA VAL A 17 0.76 -6.16 -3.96
C VAL A 17 2.12 -6.81 -3.73
N ALA A 18 2.58 -6.82 -2.48
CA ALA A 18 3.78 -7.57 -2.10
C ALA A 18 3.41 -8.70 -1.16
N THR A 19 3.91 -9.90 -1.44
CA THR A 19 3.77 -11.06 -0.57
C THR A 19 5.05 -11.25 0.23
N VAL A 20 4.90 -11.38 1.55
CA VAL A 20 5.99 -11.65 2.48
C VAL A 20 5.72 -12.99 3.14
N ILE A 21 6.68 -13.91 3.08
CA ILE A 21 6.57 -15.23 3.69
C ILE A 21 7.55 -15.28 4.86
N ALA A 22 7.01 -15.29 6.07
CA ALA A 22 7.78 -15.45 7.30
C ALA A 22 8.23 -16.90 7.48
N LYS A 23 9.39 -17.08 8.11
CA LYS A 23 9.79 -18.41 8.61
C LYS A 23 8.93 -18.78 9.82
N ASP A 24 8.91 -20.07 10.14
CA ASP A 24 8.20 -20.56 11.33
C ASP A 24 8.67 -19.82 12.59
N ASN A 25 7.69 -19.42 13.42
CA ASN A 25 7.88 -18.64 14.65
C ASN A 25 8.35 -17.18 14.46
N GLU A 26 8.59 -16.72 13.23
CA GLU A 26 9.05 -15.35 12.94
C GLU A 26 7.92 -14.41 12.49
N VAL A 27 6.67 -14.88 12.45
CA VAL A 27 5.51 -14.14 11.94
C VAL A 27 5.35 -12.77 12.59
N GLU A 28 5.36 -12.72 13.93
CA GLU A 28 5.15 -11.47 14.67
C GLU A 28 6.30 -10.48 14.46
N PHE A 29 7.55 -10.98 14.37
CA PHE A 29 8.71 -10.16 14.06
C PHE A 29 8.61 -9.54 12.66
N VAL A 30 8.31 -10.36 11.64
CA VAL A 30 8.15 -9.93 10.26
C VAL A 30 6.96 -8.96 10.11
N LYS A 31 5.85 -9.23 10.82
CA LYS A 31 4.67 -8.36 10.85
C LYS A 31 4.98 -6.99 11.45
N ALA A 32 5.68 -6.95 12.59
CA ALA A 32 6.11 -5.71 13.22
C ALA A 32 7.07 -4.92 12.32
N ALA A 33 8.06 -5.59 11.73
CA ALA A 33 8.99 -4.98 10.79
C ALA A 33 8.26 -4.39 9.57
N THR A 34 7.34 -5.14 8.97
CA THR A 34 6.56 -4.69 7.81
C THR A 34 5.66 -3.51 8.16
N LYS A 35 4.98 -3.56 9.31
CA LYS A 35 4.13 -2.46 9.80
C LYS A 35 4.92 -1.16 10.00
N SER A 36 6.16 -1.25 10.49
CA SER A 36 7.02 -0.08 10.69
C SER A 36 7.38 0.67 9.40
N ILE A 37 7.25 0.02 8.24
CA ILE A 37 7.45 0.62 6.90
C ILE A 37 6.14 1.20 6.37
N VAL A 38 5.01 0.54 6.65
CA VAL A 38 3.67 0.97 6.21
C VAL A 38 3.27 2.30 6.85
N GLU A 39 3.45 2.44 8.16
CA GLU A 39 3.05 3.63 8.92
C GLU A 39 3.67 4.96 8.40
N PRO A 40 5.00 5.06 8.21
CA PRO A 40 5.58 6.28 7.63
C PRO A 40 5.19 6.46 6.16
N SER A 41 5.08 5.38 5.38
CA SER A 41 4.73 5.44 3.96
C SER A 41 3.32 6.00 3.71
N ASN A 42 2.37 5.79 4.63
CA ASN A 42 1.03 6.38 4.56
C ASN A 42 1.02 7.91 4.71
N ARG A 43 2.14 8.52 5.12
CA ARG A 43 2.28 9.98 5.21
C ARG A 43 2.90 10.61 3.96
N ASP A 44 3.36 9.80 3.01
CA ASP A 44 3.88 10.31 1.74
C ASP A 44 2.73 10.84 0.85
N GLU A 45 2.88 12.03 0.27
CA GLU A 45 1.87 12.68 -0.58
C GLU A 45 1.44 11.82 -1.79
N GLY A 46 2.36 10.97 -2.27
CA GLY A 46 2.12 10.04 -3.37
C GLY A 46 1.50 8.71 -2.95
N CYS A 47 1.40 8.43 -1.65
CA CYS A 47 0.80 7.21 -1.13
C CYS A 47 -0.67 7.49 -0.76
N LEU A 48 -1.58 6.83 -1.47
CA LEU A 48 -3.02 6.98 -1.26
C LEU A 48 -3.52 6.05 -0.16
N GLN A 49 -2.96 4.85 -0.10
CA GLN A 49 -3.31 3.81 0.86
C GLN A 49 -2.19 2.79 0.91
N TYR A 50 -1.80 2.36 2.11
CA TYR A 50 -0.91 1.23 2.30
C TYR A 50 -1.36 0.42 3.51
N GLU A 51 -1.73 -0.84 3.27
CA GLU A 51 -2.25 -1.75 4.29
C GLU A 51 -1.47 -3.06 4.34
N LEU A 52 -1.43 -3.67 5.52
CA LEU A 52 -0.83 -4.98 5.76
C LEU A 52 -1.94 -5.95 6.19
N HIS A 53 -2.05 -7.04 5.47
CA HIS A 53 -2.94 -8.16 5.76
C HIS A 53 -2.12 -9.41 6.07
N GLN A 54 -2.73 -10.31 6.81
CA GLN A 54 -2.20 -11.65 7.06
C GLN A 54 -3.16 -12.63 6.40
N ASP A 55 -2.63 -13.70 5.79
CA ASP A 55 -3.44 -14.72 5.17
C ASP A 55 -4.31 -15.45 6.22
N ASN A 56 -5.54 -15.79 5.84
CA ASN A 56 -6.50 -16.41 6.74
C ASN A 56 -6.22 -17.90 6.99
N ALA A 57 -5.57 -18.59 6.04
CA ALA A 57 -5.30 -20.02 6.12
C ALA A 57 -3.87 -20.31 6.58
N ASN A 58 -2.91 -19.49 6.19
CA ASN A 58 -1.51 -19.64 6.55
C ASN A 58 -0.97 -18.37 7.24
N PRO A 59 -0.84 -18.36 8.57
CA PRO A 59 -0.40 -17.17 9.30
C PRO A 59 1.03 -16.71 8.92
N ASN A 60 1.84 -17.56 8.29
CA ASN A 60 3.19 -17.20 7.83
C ASN A 60 3.18 -16.31 6.58
N ILE A 61 2.04 -16.15 5.91
CA ILE A 61 1.92 -15.33 4.69
C ILE A 61 1.29 -13.98 5.06
N LEU A 62 1.98 -12.90 4.71
CA LEU A 62 1.50 -11.53 4.83
C LEU A 62 1.43 -10.87 3.45
N PHE A 63 0.44 -10.00 3.26
CA PHE A 63 0.25 -9.24 2.02
C PHE A 63 0.24 -7.75 2.33
N SER A 64 1.04 -6.97 1.60
CA SER A 64 1.00 -5.53 1.67
C SER A 64 0.36 -4.96 0.39
N LEU A 65 -0.64 -4.09 0.56
CA LEU A 65 -1.44 -3.50 -0.52
C LEU A 65 -1.18 -2.00 -0.57
N LYS A 66 -0.45 -1.52 -1.58
CA LYS A 66 -0.12 -0.10 -1.75
C LYS A 66 -0.81 0.49 -2.97
N PHE A 67 -1.46 1.62 -2.77
CA PHE A 67 -2.04 2.49 -3.79
C PHE A 67 -1.27 3.80 -3.79
N GLY A 68 -0.90 4.28 -4.97
CA GLY A 68 -0.16 5.53 -5.06
C GLY A 68 -0.39 6.25 -6.38
N ARG A 69 0.05 7.51 -6.42
CA ARG A 69 0.08 8.33 -7.64
C ARG A 69 1.41 8.13 -8.33
N ILE A 70 1.37 7.99 -9.65
CA ILE A 70 2.57 8.02 -10.47
C ILE A 70 2.96 9.48 -10.68
N ARG A 71 4.21 9.83 -10.37
CA ARG A 71 4.75 11.14 -10.75
C ARG A 71 4.82 11.20 -12.27
N SER A 72 4.03 12.08 -12.88
CA SER A 72 4.22 12.44 -14.27
C SER A 72 5.50 13.26 -14.37
N HIS A 73 6.44 12.80 -15.21
CA HIS A 73 7.54 13.64 -15.68
C HIS A 73 7.00 14.81 -16.51
#